data_AF-A0AAD7AT60-F1
#
_entry.id   AF-A0AAD7AT60-F1
#
_cell.length_a   1.000
_cell.length_b   1.000
_cell.length_c   1.000
_cell.angle_alpha   90.00
_cell.angle_beta   90.00
_cell.angle_gamma   90.00
#
_symmetry.space_group_name_H-M   'P 1'
#
loop_
_entity.id
_entity.type
_entity.pdbx_description
1 polymer ?
#
loop_
_entity_poly.entity_id
_entity_poly.type
_entity_poly.pdbx_seq_one_letter_code
_entity_poly.pdbx_strand_id
1 'polypeptide(L)' 'IEESREGRFRKYINNQAPVPNTFLFDREDANCALFLAFTQHWQYKHPPGLAFVSDYQGEMYSDL' A
#
# COMPACT_ATOMS: atom_id res chain seq x y z
N ILE A 1 1.20 -21.80 -2.86
CA ILE A 1 2.54 -21.33 -2.45
C ILE A 1 2.82 -20.13 -3.35
N GLU A 2 3.05 -18.95 -2.78
CA GLU A 2 3.47 -17.79 -3.57
C GLU A 2 4.98 -17.83 -3.83
N GLU A 3 5.40 -17.21 -4.93
CA GLU A 3 6.81 -17.07 -5.29
C GLU A 3 7.54 -16.19 -4.26
N SER A 4 8.78 -16.56 -3.93
CA SER A 4 9.65 -15.68 -3.15
C SER A 4 9.92 -14.43 -3.97
N ARG A 5 9.62 -13.27 -3.40
CA ARG A 5 9.96 -11.99 -4.01
C ARG A 5 11.30 -11.50 -3.43
N GLU A 6 12.00 -10.69 -4.22
CA GLU A 6 13.26 -10.08 -3.81
C GLU A 6 13.04 -8.63 -3.37
N GLY A 7 13.60 -8.28 -2.21
CA GLY A 7 13.61 -6.92 -1.69
C GLY A 7 13.16 -6.83 -0.23
N ARG A 8 13.16 -5.61 0.30
CA ARG A 8 12.67 -5.36 1.66
C ARG A 8 11.13 -5.37 1.66
N PHE A 9 10.55 -6.27 2.43
CA PHE A 9 9.11 -6.26 2.67
C PHE A 9 8.68 -4.99 3.40
N ARG A 10 7.61 -4.35 2.90
CA ARG A 10 7.05 -3.11 3.42
C ARG A 10 5.55 -3.27 3.59
N LYS A 11 5.04 -2.69 4.69
CA LYS A 11 3.61 -2.57 4.94
C LYS A 11 3.22 -1.11 4.85
N TYR A 12 2.61 -0.72 3.73
CA TYR A 12 2.31 0.67 3.40
C TYR A 12 1.06 1.18 4.11
N ILE A 13 0.01 0.35 4.21
CA ILE A 13 -1.26 0.67 4.87
C ILE A 13 -1.72 -0.54 5.67
N ASN A 14 -2.30 -0.32 6.84
CA ASN A 14 -2.87 -1.40 7.65
C ASN A 14 -4.35 -1.63 7.32
N ASN A 15 -4.90 -2.76 7.76
CA ASN A 15 -6.33 -3.03 7.57
C ASN A 15 -7.25 -2.17 8.46
N GLN A 16 -6.72 -1.50 9.50
CA GLN A 16 -7.53 -0.78 10.48
C GLN A 16 -7.82 0.67 10.07
N ALA A 17 -6.97 1.29 9.26
CA ALA A 17 -7.11 2.69 8.90
C ALA A 17 -6.56 2.96 7.49
N PRO A 18 -7.19 3.85 6.70
CA PRO A 18 -6.75 4.22 5.37
C PRO A 18 -5.62 5.26 5.40
N VAL A 19 -4.66 5.08 6.31
CA VAL A 19 -3.57 6.02 6.54
C VAL A 19 -2.23 5.34 6.24
N PRO A 20 -1.27 6.06 5.64
CA PRO A 20 0.09 5.57 5.50
C PRO A 20 0.68 5.13 6.84
N ASN A 21 1.43 4.03 6.82
CA ASN A 21 2.14 3.54 7.99
C ASN A 21 3.25 4.53 8.39
N THR A 22 3.43 4.75 9.70
CA THR A 22 4.42 5.67 10.25
C THR A 22 5.85 5.11 10.22
N PHE A 23 6.02 3.81 9.96
CA PHE A 23 7.33 3.14 9.92
C PHE A 23 7.94 3.11 8.52
N LEU A 24 7.55 4.02 7.62
CA LEU A 24 8.17 4.16 6.30
C LEU A 24 9.41 5.06 6.46
N PHE A 25 10.57 4.51 6.12
CA PHE A 25 11.87 5.12 6.45
C PHE A 25 12.44 5.98 5.34
N ASP A 26 11.96 5.83 4.10
CA ASP A 26 12.39 6.61 2.95
C ASP A 26 11.22 7.33 2.26
N ARG A 27 11.59 8.33 1.45
CA ARG A 27 10.63 9.23 0.78
C ARG A 27 9.82 8.51 -0.30
N GLU A 28 10.39 7.52 -0.96
CA GLU A 28 9.72 6.78 -2.02
C GLU A 28 8.62 5.90 -1.44
N ASP A 29 8.92 5.18 -0.38
CA ASP A 29 7.96 4.39 0.40
C ASP A 29 6.81 5.27 0.91
N ALA A 30 7.11 6.47 1.40
CA ALA A 30 6.09 7.43 1.83
C ALA A 30 5.19 7.90 0.67
N ASN A 31 5.77 8.19 -0.50
CA ASN A 31 4.99 8.56 -1.69
C ASN A 31 4.11 7.42 -2.19
N CYS A 32 4.65 6.19 -2.21
CA CYS A 32 3.88 4.98 -2.53
C CYS A 32 2.72 4.79 -1.56
N ALA A 33 2.94 4.92 -0.25
CA ALA A 33 1.86 4.80 0.73
C ALA A 33 0.78 5.86 0.57
N LEU A 34 1.14 7.11 0.27
CA LEU A 34 0.17 8.18 -0.02
C LEU A 34 -0.66 7.87 -1.26
N PHE A 35 -0.02 7.39 -2.34
CA PHE A 35 -0.73 6.98 -3.55
C PHE A 35 -1.69 5.82 -3.28
N LEU A 36 -1.23 4.78 -2.56
CA LEU A 36 -2.04 3.63 -2.21
C LEU A 36 -3.24 4.02 -1.32
N ALA A 37 -3.05 4.96 -0.40
CA ALA A 37 -4.12 5.47 0.47
C ALA A 37 -5.19 6.20 -0.36
N PHE A 38 -4.74 7.01 -1.33
CA PHE A 38 -5.62 7.62 -2.31
C PHE A 38 -6.42 6.57 -3.10
N THR A 39 -5.79 5.50 -3.59
CA THR A 39 -6.50 4.46 -4.35
C THR A 39 -7.55 3.73 -3.52
N GLN A 40 -7.26 3.41 -2.26
CA GLN A 40 -8.23 2.80 -1.35
C GLN A 40 -9.45 3.69 -1.16
N HIS A 41 -9.22 4.98 -0.91
CA HIS A 41 -10.29 5.96 -0.74
C HIS A 41 -11.10 6.13 -2.02
N TRP A 42 -10.44 6.15 -3.18
CA TRP A 42 -11.11 6.23 -4.48
C TRP A 42 -11.99 5.01 -4.75
N GLN A 43 -11.47 3.79 -4.53
CA GLN A 43 -12.21 2.54 -4.68
C GLN A 43 -13.47 2.53 -3.80
N TYR A 44 -13.33 2.95 -2.54
CA TYR A 44 -14.49 3.06 -1.65
C TYR A 44 -15.53 4.06 -2.15
N LYS A 45 -15.12 5.12 -2.84
CA LYS A 45 -16.03 6.15 -3.35
C LYS A 45 -16.63 5.83 -4.73
N HIS A 46 -15.95 5.07 -5.58
CA HIS A 46 -16.33 4.88 -7.00
C HIS A 46 -16.05 3.46 -7.52
N PRO A 47 -17.08 2.60 -7.68
CA PRO A 47 -18.48 2.77 -7.26
C PRO A 47 -18.62 2.77 -5.72
N PRO A 48 -19.57 3.53 -5.15
CA PRO A 48 -19.62 3.75 -3.71
C PRO A 48 -19.91 2.47 -2.91
N GLY A 49 -19.04 2.20 -1.92
CA GLY A 49 -19.33 1.33 -0.77
C GLY A 49 -19.43 -0.18 -1.04
N LEU A 50 -19.12 -0.65 -2.25
CA LEU A 50 -19.23 -2.08 -2.58
C LEU A 50 -18.02 -2.90 -2.10
N ALA A 51 -16.81 -2.41 -2.38
CA ALA A 51 -15.56 -3.02 -1.96
C ALA A 51 -14.41 -2.02 -2.08
N PHE A 52 -13.36 -2.23 -1.29
CA PHE A 52 -12.08 -1.55 -1.43
C PHE A 52 -10.97 -2.52 -1.05
N VAL A 53 -9.76 -2.27 -1.55
CA VAL A 53 -8.57 -3.02 -1.18
C VAL A 53 -7.90 -2.33 0.00
N SER A 54 -7.47 -3.12 0.98
CA SER A 54 -6.72 -2.67 2.15
C SER A 54 -5.45 -3.49 2.33
N ASP A 55 -4.72 -3.22 3.41
CA ASP A 55 -3.53 -3.98 3.80
C ASP A 55 -2.45 -4.03 2.71
N TYR A 56 -2.28 -2.91 2.00
CA TYR A 56 -1.26 -2.79 0.95
C TYR A 56 0.13 -3.03 1.53
N GLN A 57 0.76 -4.10 1.06
CA GLN A 57 2.08 -4.56 1.49
C GLN A 57 2.78 -5.29 0.36
N GLY A 58 4.10 -5.34 0.41
CA GLY A 58 4.90 -6.00 -0.61
C GLY A 58 6.33 -5.48 -0.67
N GLU A 59 7.00 -5.80 -1.75
CA GLU A 59 8.39 -5.45 -1.99
C GLU A 59 8.47 -4.49 -3.17
N MET A 60 9.33 -3.48 -3.05
CA MET A 60 9.69 -2.60 -4.15
C MET A 60 10.96 -3.15 -4.79
N TYR A 61 10.87 -3.50 -6.08
CA TYR A 61 12.01 -3.95 -6.88
C TYR A 61 12.93 -2.77 -7.16
N SER A 62 14.24 -2.98 -7.01
CA SER A 62 15.27 -1.96 -7.26
C SER A 62 15.67 -1.80 -8.72
N ASP A 63 15.15 -2.66 -9.61
CA ASP A 63 15.73 -2.88 -10.94
C ASP A 63 14.98 -2.18 -12.09
N LEU A 64 14.30 -1.05 -11.80
CA LEU A 64 13.69 -0.18 -12.81
C LEU A 64 14.24 1.24 -12.74
#